data_AF-A0A1W0WX77-F1
#
_entry.id   AF-A0A1W0WX77-F1
#
_cell.length_a   1.000
_cell.length_b   1.000
_cell.length_c   1.000
_cell.angle_alpha   90.00
_cell.angle_beta   90.00
_cell.angle_gamma   90.00
#
_symmetry.space_group_name_H-M   'P 1'
#
loop_
_entity.id
_entity.type
_entity.pdbx_description
1 polymer ?
#
loop_
_entity_poly.entity_id
_entity_poly.type
_entity_poly.pdbx_seq_one_letter_code
_entity_poly.pdbx_strand_id
1 'polypeptide(L)'
;MRMSLLAIAGSGYAHSHSHSHIASALESNIRAAADAHVRPNADQSGSPTVVSVGLSIFGLEQTQLRKDTLTANGYISFAWNDPRLAWSPAYYGNLTQIPVSASALWIPDITLYNSADASLPLASTEQKLALVMSNGDVMWIPKTRFSFAYNKTEVDGKHKLNATLKFGSWVYSDQDLDIQPKDPEVLNDMYESTEFTLLNSTFTRQLIFYSCCPEGYPRLDVSLTIEKKN
;
A
#
# COMPACT_ATOMS: atom_id res chain seq x y z
N MET A 1 -8.59 -21.52 -3.33
CA MET A 1 -8.33 -21.81 -1.90
C MET A 1 -9.12 -20.79 -1.11
N ARG A 2 -10.23 -21.20 -0.47
CA ARG A 2 -11.22 -20.30 0.14
C ARG A 2 -10.71 -19.82 1.51
N MET A 3 -10.68 -18.51 1.74
CA MET A 3 -10.38 -17.96 3.07
C MET A 3 -11.68 -17.85 3.87
N SER A 4 -11.76 -18.64 4.94
CA SER A 4 -12.88 -18.66 5.88
C SER A 4 -12.77 -17.46 6.83
N LEU A 5 -13.76 -16.57 6.85
CA LEU A 5 -13.95 -15.63 7.96
C LEU A 5 -14.35 -16.44 9.21
N LEU A 6 -13.44 -16.60 10.17
CA LEU A 6 -13.78 -17.12 11.49
C LEU A 6 -14.61 -16.08 12.24
N ALA A 7 -15.88 -16.41 12.50
CA ALA A 7 -16.68 -15.79 13.52
C ALA A 7 -16.13 -16.19 14.91
N ILE A 8 -15.72 -15.22 15.72
CA ILE A 8 -15.38 -15.45 17.12
C ILE A 8 -16.64 -15.22 17.95
N ALA A 9 -17.14 -16.32 18.51
CA ALA A 9 -18.22 -16.32 19.49
C ALA A 9 -17.77 -15.65 20.80
N GLY A 10 -18.63 -14.80 21.35
CA GLY A 10 -18.40 -14.09 22.59
C GLY A 10 -18.37 -15.01 23.80
N SER A 11 -17.42 -14.75 24.70
CA SER A 11 -17.43 -15.15 26.11
C SER A 11 -16.75 -14.07 26.93
N GLY A 12 -17.44 -13.52 27.94
CA GLY A 12 -16.79 -12.92 29.11
C GLY A 12 -16.59 -11.40 29.12
N TYR A 13 -17.66 -10.63 29.36
CA TYR A 13 -17.59 -9.24 29.82
C TYR A 13 -17.10 -9.18 31.29
N ALA A 14 -15.78 -9.31 31.53
CA ALA A 14 -15.14 -9.01 32.83
C ALA A 14 -13.59 -8.87 32.74
N HIS A 15 -13.04 -8.25 31.68
CA HIS A 15 -11.58 -8.14 31.47
C HIS A 15 -11.08 -6.79 30.88
N SER A 16 -11.87 -5.71 30.98
CA SER A 16 -11.72 -4.54 30.09
C SER A 16 -11.01 -3.29 30.67
N HIS A 17 -10.40 -3.34 31.85
CA HIS A 17 -9.72 -2.15 32.44
C HIS A 17 -8.18 -2.25 32.50
N SER A 18 -7.56 -3.40 32.79
CA SER A 18 -6.08 -3.46 32.79
C SER A 18 -5.51 -3.50 31.36
N HIS A 19 -6.19 -4.19 30.44
CA HIS A 19 -5.77 -4.27 29.04
C HIS A 19 -5.80 -2.92 28.31
N SER A 20 -6.69 -2.00 28.68
CA SER A 20 -6.74 -0.66 28.07
C SER A 20 -5.54 0.19 28.50
N HIS A 21 -5.15 0.17 29.76
CA HIS A 21 -3.98 0.91 30.24
C HIS A 21 -2.67 0.39 29.65
N ILE A 22 -2.52 -0.94 29.50
CA ILE A 22 -1.34 -1.55 28.89
C ILE A 22 -1.24 -1.18 27.40
N ALA A 23 -2.35 -1.24 26.66
CA ALA A 23 -2.38 -0.85 25.26
C ALA A 23 -2.06 0.64 25.06
N SER A 24 -2.60 1.52 25.91
CA SER A 24 -2.27 2.95 25.86
C SER A 24 -0.81 3.25 26.20
N ALA A 25 -0.22 2.53 27.17
CA ALA A 25 1.20 2.65 27.48
C ALA A 25 2.08 2.20 26.30
N LEU A 26 1.72 1.08 25.66
CA LEU A 26 2.41 0.62 24.45
C LEU A 26 2.29 1.65 23.31
N GLU A 27 1.09 2.15 23.03
CA GLU A 27 0.88 3.15 21.98
C GLU A 27 1.71 4.42 22.24
N SER A 28 1.75 4.89 23.50
CA SER A 28 2.57 6.03 23.89
C SER A 28 4.06 5.78 23.67
N ASN A 29 4.55 4.58 23.97
CA ASN A 29 5.95 4.20 23.76
C ASN A 29 6.28 4.11 22.27
N ILE A 30 5.40 3.52 21.45
CA ILE A 30 5.57 3.48 19.98
C ILE A 30 5.62 4.91 19.43
N ARG A 31 4.70 5.78 19.84
CA ARG A 31 4.68 7.19 19.40
C ARG A 31 5.92 7.98 19.81
N ALA A 32 6.52 7.66 20.95
CA ALA A 32 7.75 8.30 21.41
C ALA A 32 9.00 7.79 20.67
N ALA A 33 9.00 6.51 20.28
CA ALA A 33 10.09 5.90 19.53
C ALA A 33 10.01 6.18 18.02
N ALA A 34 8.80 6.42 17.49
CA ALA A 34 8.59 6.75 16.10
C ALA A 34 9.11 8.14 15.76
N ASP A 35 9.80 8.25 14.62
CA ASP A 35 10.09 9.52 13.98
C ASP A 35 9.55 9.48 12.54
N ALA A 36 8.54 10.30 12.28
CA ALA A 36 7.87 10.37 10.99
C ALA A 36 8.75 10.96 9.87
N HIS A 37 9.84 11.64 10.20
CA HIS A 37 10.73 12.29 9.23
C HIS A 37 11.99 11.49 8.92
N VAL A 38 12.27 10.45 9.71
CA VAL A 38 13.45 9.60 9.54
C VAL A 38 13.01 8.22 9.07
N ARG A 39 13.48 7.84 7.87
CA ARG A 39 13.19 6.51 7.32
C ARG A 39 13.73 5.40 8.24
N PRO A 40 13.04 4.26 8.35
CA PRO A 40 13.55 3.11 9.07
C PRO A 40 14.96 2.72 8.59
N ASN A 41 15.79 2.22 9.51
CA ASN A 41 17.18 1.79 9.28
C ASN A 41 18.21 2.91 8.99
N ALA A 42 17.80 4.17 8.77
CA ALA A 42 18.73 5.28 8.48
C ALA A 42 19.81 5.42 9.56
N ASP A 43 19.41 5.51 10.82
CA ASP A 43 20.31 5.73 11.96
C ASP A 43 20.89 4.43 12.55
N GLN A 44 20.53 3.27 12.00
CA GLN A 44 20.91 1.95 12.53
C GLN A 44 21.94 1.26 11.64
N SER A 45 21.48 0.62 10.56
CA SER A 45 22.35 -0.11 9.63
C SER A 45 22.74 0.71 8.41
N GLY A 46 22.04 1.81 8.14
CA GLY A 46 22.13 2.57 6.89
C GLY A 46 21.52 1.84 5.69
N SER A 47 21.05 0.60 5.86
CA SER A 47 20.51 -0.21 4.77
C SER A 47 19.19 0.38 4.22
N PRO A 48 18.84 0.08 2.95
CA PRO A 48 17.57 0.52 2.39
C PRO A 48 16.37 0.00 3.20
N THR A 49 15.34 0.83 3.35
CA THR A 49 14.04 0.37 3.86
C THR A 49 13.31 -0.40 2.77
N VAL A 50 13.06 -1.69 2.98
CA VAL A 50 12.24 -2.48 2.05
C VAL A 50 10.77 -2.14 2.27
N VAL A 51 10.09 -1.71 1.21
CA VAL A 51 8.67 -1.35 1.21
C VAL A 51 7.93 -2.25 0.23
N SER A 52 7.14 -3.16 0.78
CA SER A 52 6.25 -4.03 0.00
C SER A 52 4.96 -3.30 -0.34
N VAL A 53 4.65 -3.21 -1.63
CA VAL A 53 3.45 -2.53 -2.16
C VAL A 53 2.52 -3.56 -2.79
N GLY A 54 1.29 -3.61 -2.31
CA GLY A 54 0.19 -4.38 -2.91
C GLY A 54 -0.90 -3.45 -3.42
N LEU A 55 -1.62 -3.87 -4.45
CA LEU A 55 -2.74 -3.12 -5.03
C LEU A 55 -3.96 -4.03 -5.12
N SER A 56 -5.10 -3.52 -4.68
CA SER A 56 -6.40 -4.16 -4.87
C SER A 56 -7.32 -3.21 -5.60
N ILE A 57 -7.84 -3.60 -6.76
CA ILE A 57 -8.78 -2.79 -7.54
C ILE A 57 -10.16 -3.45 -7.43
N PHE A 58 -11.15 -2.71 -6.96
CA PHE A 58 -12.54 -3.19 -6.87
C PHE A 58 -13.51 -2.34 -7.71
N GLY A 59 -13.03 -1.24 -8.31
CA GLY A 59 -13.83 -0.38 -9.18
C GLY A 59 -12.98 0.19 -10.30
N LEU A 60 -13.52 0.17 -11.50
CA LEU A 60 -12.96 0.82 -12.69
C LEU A 60 -14.09 1.60 -13.35
N GLU A 61 -13.84 2.88 -13.60
CA GLU A 61 -14.81 3.84 -14.15
C GLU A 61 -14.17 4.60 -15.30
N GLN A 62 -14.94 4.88 -16.36
CA GLN A 62 -14.51 5.81 -17.39
C GLN A 62 -14.48 7.23 -16.78
N THR A 63 -13.35 7.94 -16.92
CA THR A 63 -13.30 9.33 -16.47
C THR A 63 -13.99 10.26 -17.47
N GLN A 64 -14.50 11.39 -16.94
CA GLN A 64 -15.05 12.47 -17.75
C GLN A 64 -13.95 13.38 -18.34
N LEU A 65 -12.72 13.30 -17.82
CA LEU A 65 -11.61 14.17 -18.21
C LEU A 65 -11.11 13.88 -19.63
N ARG A 66 -10.85 12.60 -19.93
CA ARG A 66 -10.40 12.14 -21.25
C ARG A 66 -10.94 10.74 -21.56
N LYS A 67 -11.19 10.49 -22.86
CA LYS A 67 -11.76 9.21 -23.35
C LYS A 67 -10.79 8.03 -23.29
N ASP A 68 -9.49 8.28 -23.20
CA ASP A 68 -8.40 7.29 -23.18
C ASP A 68 -7.86 7.03 -21.77
N THR A 69 -8.66 7.37 -20.75
CA THR A 69 -8.26 7.25 -19.34
C THR A 69 -9.35 6.56 -18.52
N LEU A 70 -8.94 5.78 -17.52
CA LEU A 70 -9.82 5.18 -16.52
C LEU A 70 -9.47 5.70 -15.14
N THR A 71 -10.43 5.64 -14.23
CA THR A 71 -10.22 5.84 -12.80
C THR A 71 -10.39 4.51 -12.08
N ALA A 72 -9.36 4.09 -11.34
CA ALA A 72 -9.42 2.96 -10.44
C ALA A 72 -9.84 3.40 -9.03
N ASN A 73 -10.70 2.61 -8.41
CA ASN A 73 -11.01 2.65 -6.99
C ASN A 73 -10.52 1.36 -6.35
N GLY A 74 -9.84 1.49 -5.21
CA GLY A 74 -9.14 0.37 -4.64
C GLY A 74 -8.63 0.60 -3.23
N TYR A 75 -7.79 -0.34 -2.81
CA TYR A 75 -6.88 -0.20 -1.69
C TYR A 75 -5.46 -0.33 -2.20
N ILE A 76 -4.57 0.51 -1.68
CA ILE A 76 -3.13 0.30 -1.81
C ILE A 76 -2.63 -0.14 -0.44
N SER A 77 -1.77 -1.16 -0.40
CA SER A 77 -1.20 -1.66 0.84
C SER A 77 0.30 -1.39 0.85
N PHE A 78 0.77 -0.83 1.95
CA PHE A 78 2.17 -0.62 2.24
C PHE A 78 2.53 -1.49 3.44
N ALA A 79 3.63 -2.23 3.32
CA ALA A 79 4.21 -2.96 4.43
C ALA A 79 5.72 -2.74 4.48
N TRP A 80 6.24 -2.44 5.65
CA TRP A 80 7.66 -2.23 5.90
C TRP A 80 7.99 -2.64 7.33
N ASN A 81 9.27 -2.78 7.66
CA ASN A 81 9.72 -3.00 9.03
C ASN A 81 10.36 -1.73 9.58
N ASP A 82 9.99 -1.35 10.80
CA ASP A 82 10.65 -0.30 11.58
C ASP A 82 11.11 -0.87 12.92
N PRO A 83 12.41 -1.20 13.06
CA PRO A 83 12.95 -1.79 14.28
C PRO A 83 12.76 -0.94 15.53
N ARG A 84 12.58 0.39 15.38
CA ARG A 84 12.32 1.30 16.51
C ARG A 84 10.99 1.00 17.20
N LEU A 85 10.05 0.39 16.48
CA LEU A 85 8.69 0.15 16.95
C LEU A 85 8.52 -1.26 17.55
N ALA A 86 9.58 -2.07 17.60
CA ALA A 86 9.51 -3.43 18.13
C ALA A 86 9.36 -3.45 19.66
N TRP A 87 8.62 -4.42 20.18
CA TRP A 87 8.49 -4.67 21.62
C TRP A 87 8.42 -6.16 21.92
N SER A 88 8.72 -6.54 23.17
CA SER A 88 8.45 -7.90 23.64
C SER A 88 7.02 -7.99 24.18
N PRO A 89 6.14 -8.83 23.59
CA PRO A 89 4.75 -8.99 24.03
C PRO A 89 4.60 -9.31 25.52
N ALA A 90 5.59 -10.00 26.11
CA ALA A 90 5.60 -10.37 27.52
C ALA A 90 5.53 -9.16 28.47
N TYR A 91 6.02 -7.98 28.06
CA TYR A 91 5.95 -6.75 28.85
C TYR A 91 4.63 -5.99 28.67
N TYR A 92 3.81 -6.36 27.69
CA TYR A 92 2.59 -5.65 27.31
C TYR A 92 1.38 -6.59 27.22
N GLY A 93 1.24 -7.49 28.19
CA GLY A 93 0.05 -8.35 28.30
C GLY A 93 -0.16 -9.28 27.11
N ASN A 94 0.93 -9.73 26.48
CA ASN A 94 0.96 -10.56 25.27
C ASN A 94 0.31 -9.93 24.03
N LEU A 95 0.22 -8.59 23.98
CA LEU A 95 -0.16 -7.88 22.77
C LEU A 95 0.91 -8.08 21.69
N THR A 96 0.52 -8.64 20.54
CA THR A 96 1.39 -8.87 19.38
C THR A 96 1.19 -7.84 18.27
N GLN A 97 0.12 -7.05 18.34
CA GLN A 97 -0.16 -5.97 17.40
C GLN A 97 -1.04 -4.90 18.03
N ILE A 98 -0.87 -3.64 17.63
CA ILE A 98 -1.77 -2.54 18.00
C ILE A 98 -2.02 -1.59 16.82
N PRO A 99 -3.21 -0.98 16.71
CA PRO A 99 -3.43 0.11 15.78
C PRO A 99 -2.76 1.39 16.28
N VAL A 100 -2.05 2.09 15.39
CA VAL A 100 -1.36 3.35 15.69
C VAL A 100 -1.72 4.37 14.62
N SER A 101 -1.76 5.64 15.01
CA SER A 101 -2.01 6.72 14.05
C SER A 101 -0.89 6.78 13.00
N ALA A 102 -1.25 6.64 11.73
CA ALA A 102 -0.32 6.67 10.59
C ALA A 102 0.48 7.98 10.53
N SER A 103 -0.09 9.10 10.99
CA SER A 103 0.62 10.39 11.03
C SER A 103 1.75 10.45 12.07
N ALA A 104 1.79 9.52 13.02
CA ALA A 104 2.89 9.40 13.98
C ALA A 104 4.03 8.50 13.46
N LEU A 105 3.80 7.78 12.36
CA LEU A 105 4.75 6.86 11.78
C LEU A 105 5.41 7.49 10.55
N TRP A 106 6.62 7.01 10.21
CA TRP A 106 7.17 7.28 8.89
C TRP A 106 6.31 6.56 7.85
N ILE A 107 5.87 7.29 6.83
CA ILE A 107 5.10 6.75 5.70
C ILE A 107 5.96 6.90 4.45
N PRO A 108 6.16 5.83 3.65
CA PRO A 108 6.94 5.93 2.43
C PRO A 108 6.25 6.86 1.42
N ASP A 109 7.04 7.67 0.74
CA ASP A 109 6.59 8.68 -0.24
C ASP A 109 6.31 8.06 -1.63
N ILE A 110 5.67 6.88 -1.65
CA ILE A 110 5.34 6.20 -2.90
C ILE A 110 4.25 6.97 -3.63
N THR A 111 4.48 7.25 -4.92
CA THR A 111 3.56 7.96 -5.78
C THR A 111 3.36 7.25 -7.13
N LEU A 112 2.28 7.60 -7.83
CA LEU A 112 2.00 7.17 -9.19
C LEU A 112 2.51 8.22 -10.18
N TYR A 113 3.65 7.96 -10.83
CA TYR A 113 4.32 8.94 -11.70
C TYR A 113 3.50 9.33 -12.93
N ASN A 114 2.74 8.38 -13.48
CA ASN A 114 1.96 8.59 -14.70
C ASN A 114 0.46 8.68 -14.42
N SER A 115 0.08 9.32 -13.31
CA SER A 115 -1.32 9.66 -13.05
C SER A 115 -1.87 10.54 -14.17
N ALA A 116 -3.07 10.20 -14.65
CA ALA A 116 -3.79 10.98 -15.64
C ALA A 116 -4.55 12.17 -15.04
N ASP A 117 -4.68 12.20 -13.70
CA ASP A 117 -5.28 13.27 -12.91
C ASP A 117 -4.42 13.49 -11.65
N ALA A 118 -3.64 14.57 -11.65
CA ALA A 118 -2.73 14.91 -10.55
C ALA A 118 -3.46 15.46 -9.30
N SER A 119 -4.77 15.74 -9.39
CA SER A 119 -5.56 16.24 -8.27
C SER A 119 -5.98 15.14 -7.29
N LEU A 120 -5.87 13.87 -7.71
CA LEU A 120 -6.25 12.72 -6.89
C LEU A 120 -5.04 12.19 -6.10
N PRO A 121 -5.01 12.32 -4.77
CA PRO A 121 -3.94 11.75 -3.97
C PRO A 121 -4.01 10.22 -4.00
N LEU A 122 -2.84 9.56 -4.10
CA LEU A 122 -2.76 8.10 -4.14
C LEU A 122 -3.32 7.46 -2.87
N ALA A 123 -3.04 8.04 -1.70
CA ALA A 123 -3.52 7.54 -0.41
C ALA A 123 -4.53 8.52 0.19
N SER A 124 -5.72 8.03 0.53
CA SER A 124 -6.75 8.82 1.23
C SER A 124 -6.29 9.22 2.63
N THR A 125 -6.53 10.48 3.01
CA THR A 125 -6.29 11.03 4.35
C THR A 125 -7.32 10.59 5.39
N GLU A 126 -8.40 9.90 4.97
CA GLU A 126 -9.41 9.35 5.89
C GLU A 126 -8.89 8.15 6.68
N GLN A 127 -7.99 7.36 6.09
CA GLN A 127 -7.45 6.15 6.73
C GLN A 127 -6.29 6.51 7.68
N LYS A 128 -6.64 6.88 8.91
CA LYS A 128 -5.70 7.41 9.90
C LYS A 128 -4.90 6.36 10.68
N LEU A 129 -5.25 5.08 10.58
CA LEU A 129 -4.63 4.01 11.39
C LEU A 129 -3.81 3.05 10.52
N ALA A 130 -2.62 2.72 11.02
CA ALA A 130 -1.77 1.61 10.56
C ALA A 130 -1.71 0.55 11.66
N LEU A 131 -1.49 -0.71 11.28
CA LEU A 131 -1.27 -1.80 12.23
C LEU A 131 0.22 -1.98 12.44
N VAL A 132 0.68 -1.92 13.69
CA VAL A 132 2.08 -2.19 14.06
C VAL A 132 2.12 -3.52 14.79
N MET A 133 3.06 -4.38 14.42
CA MET A 133 3.30 -5.70 14.99
C MET A 133 4.52 -5.70 15.92
N SER A 134 4.57 -6.64 16.86
CA SER A 134 5.58 -6.66 17.92
C SER A 134 7.03 -6.81 17.43
N ASN A 135 7.21 -7.34 16.22
CA ASN A 135 8.50 -7.44 15.55
C ASN A 135 8.93 -6.16 14.81
N GLY A 136 8.14 -5.09 14.89
CA GLY A 136 8.38 -3.82 14.19
C GLY A 136 7.78 -3.76 12.79
N ASP A 137 7.11 -4.82 12.31
CA ASP A 137 6.41 -4.75 11.03
C ASP A 137 5.23 -3.80 11.11
N VAL A 138 5.07 -2.99 10.08
CA VAL A 138 3.97 -2.03 9.92
C VAL A 138 3.20 -2.36 8.68
N MET A 139 1.87 -2.31 8.76
CA MET A 139 0.97 -2.44 7.63
C MET A 139 0.00 -1.26 7.60
N TRP A 140 -0.01 -0.52 6.48
CA TRP A 140 -0.93 0.59 6.25
C TRP A 140 -1.66 0.39 4.93
N ILE A 141 -2.99 0.40 4.97
CA ILE A 141 -3.85 0.07 3.82
C ILE A 141 -4.86 1.20 3.58
N PRO A 142 -4.45 2.35 3.03
CA PRO A 142 -5.37 3.42 2.69
C PRO A 142 -6.24 3.05 1.47
N LYS A 143 -7.45 3.62 1.44
CA LYS A 143 -8.24 3.69 0.21
C LYS A 143 -7.48 4.52 -0.83
N THR A 144 -7.51 4.07 -2.07
CA THR A 144 -6.87 4.74 -3.21
C THR A 144 -7.87 5.00 -4.32
N ARG A 145 -7.76 6.17 -4.95
CA ARG A 145 -8.46 6.55 -6.16
C ARG A 145 -7.48 7.28 -7.07
N PHE A 146 -7.18 6.72 -8.23
CA PHE A 146 -6.23 7.32 -9.18
C PHE A 146 -6.69 7.09 -10.62
N SER A 147 -6.31 8.01 -11.49
CA SER A 147 -6.59 7.91 -12.93
C SER A 147 -5.35 7.54 -13.71
N PHE A 148 -5.51 6.78 -14.79
CA PHE A 148 -4.41 6.35 -15.65
C PHE A 148 -4.85 6.27 -17.12
N ALA A 149 -3.89 6.49 -18.03
CA ALA A 149 -4.11 6.34 -19.46
C ALA A 149 -3.96 4.87 -19.89
N TYR A 150 -4.70 4.48 -20.92
CA TYR A 150 -4.60 3.15 -21.53
C TYR A 150 -4.49 3.23 -23.05
N ASN A 151 -3.91 2.20 -23.65
CA ASN A 151 -3.95 1.98 -25.09
C ASN A 151 -5.00 0.92 -25.43
N LYS A 152 -5.88 1.25 -26.38
CA LYS A 152 -6.91 0.32 -26.88
C LYS A 152 -6.30 -0.57 -27.96
N THR A 153 -6.44 -1.88 -27.81
CA THR A 153 -6.10 -2.88 -28.84
C THR A 153 -7.31 -3.75 -29.12
N GLU A 154 -7.39 -4.30 -30.32
CA GLU A 154 -8.44 -5.25 -30.69
C GLU A 154 -7.82 -6.63 -30.89
N VAL A 155 -8.35 -7.62 -30.18
CA VAL A 155 -7.91 -9.02 -30.25
C VAL A 155 -9.17 -9.87 -30.34
N ASP A 156 -9.30 -10.66 -31.40
CA ASP A 156 -10.44 -11.56 -31.64
C ASP A 156 -11.82 -10.85 -31.57
N GLY A 157 -11.91 -9.63 -32.10
CA GLY A 157 -13.14 -8.81 -32.08
C GLY A 157 -13.51 -8.26 -30.70
N LYS A 158 -12.65 -8.42 -29.69
CA LYS A 158 -12.80 -7.83 -28.36
C LYS A 158 -11.84 -6.68 -28.15
N HIS A 159 -12.35 -5.60 -27.57
CA HIS A 159 -11.54 -4.45 -27.22
C HIS A 159 -10.84 -4.66 -25.87
N LYS A 160 -9.52 -4.72 -25.90
CA LYS A 160 -8.66 -4.76 -24.71
C LYS A 160 -8.06 -3.38 -24.45
N LEU A 161 -7.97 -3.01 -23.19
CA LEU A 161 -7.37 -1.78 -22.71
C LEU A 161 -6.11 -2.15 -21.93
N ASN A 162 -4.95 -1.73 -22.43
CA ASN A 162 -3.66 -2.05 -21.82
C ASN A 162 -3.08 -0.80 -21.17
N ALA A 163 -2.69 -0.90 -19.91
CA ALA A 163 -2.09 0.19 -19.16
C ALA A 163 -0.87 -0.30 -18.38
N THR A 164 0.06 0.60 -18.11
CA THR A 164 1.18 0.35 -17.19
C THR A 164 1.20 1.48 -16.17
N LEU A 165 0.97 1.15 -14.90
CA LEU A 165 1.08 2.09 -13.79
C LEU A 165 2.51 2.09 -13.28
N LYS A 166 3.06 3.26 -12.95
CA LYS A 166 4.46 3.42 -12.54
C LYS A 166 4.55 3.97 -11.13
N PHE A 167 4.75 3.09 -10.15
CA PHE A 167 4.87 3.47 -8.73
C PHE A 167 6.33 3.59 -8.31
N GLY A 168 6.69 4.60 -7.54
CA GLY A 168 8.04 4.76 -7.00
C GLY A 168 8.10 5.84 -5.93
N SER A 169 9.22 5.87 -5.19
CA SER A 169 9.51 6.94 -4.23
C SER A 169 9.93 8.21 -4.96
N TRP A 170 9.42 9.36 -4.52
CA TRP A 170 9.73 10.64 -5.13
C TRP A 170 11.15 11.12 -4.81
N VAL A 171 11.62 10.90 -3.58
CA VAL A 171 12.92 11.43 -3.12
C VAL A 171 13.97 10.36 -2.82
N TYR A 172 13.60 9.12 -2.55
CA TYR A 172 14.54 8.07 -2.15
C TYR A 172 15.08 7.26 -3.34
N SER A 173 16.40 7.07 -3.34
CA SER A 173 17.11 6.20 -4.28
C SER A 173 17.13 4.74 -3.80
N ASP A 174 17.75 3.85 -4.58
CA ASP A 174 17.96 2.44 -4.26
C ASP A 174 18.87 2.21 -3.03
N GLN A 175 19.62 3.24 -2.63
CA GLN A 175 20.42 3.22 -1.40
C GLN A 175 19.56 3.45 -0.14
N ASP A 176 18.37 4.04 -0.30
CA ASP A 176 17.53 4.47 0.81
C ASP A 176 16.26 3.66 0.95
N LEU A 177 15.59 3.36 -0.17
CA LEU A 177 14.31 2.68 -0.20
C LEU A 177 14.29 1.66 -1.33
N ASP A 178 13.89 0.44 -1.00
CA ASP A 178 13.69 -0.61 -1.99
C ASP A 178 12.20 -0.99 -2.09
N ILE A 179 11.55 -0.58 -3.17
CA ILE A 179 10.14 -0.90 -3.44
C ILE A 179 10.04 -2.32 -4.02
N GLN A 180 9.17 -3.14 -3.44
CA GLN A 180 8.96 -4.53 -3.83
C GLN A 180 7.45 -4.81 -4.00
N PRO A 181 7.04 -5.72 -4.89
CA PRO A 181 5.65 -6.17 -4.92
C PRO A 181 5.34 -7.02 -3.67
N LYS A 182 4.21 -6.74 -3.02
CA LYS A 182 3.70 -7.57 -1.93
C LYS A 182 3.09 -8.88 -2.45
N ASP A 183 2.39 -8.78 -3.58
CA ASP A 183 1.65 -9.85 -4.22
C ASP A 183 2.11 -9.98 -5.69
N PRO A 184 2.03 -11.17 -6.31
CA PRO A 184 2.48 -11.36 -7.69
C PRO A 184 1.59 -10.61 -8.71
N GLU A 185 0.33 -10.36 -8.34
CA GLU A 185 -0.70 -9.75 -9.18
C GLU A 185 -1.61 -8.83 -8.36
N VAL A 186 -2.31 -7.93 -9.04
CA VAL A 186 -3.31 -7.04 -8.45
C VAL A 186 -4.50 -7.88 -8.00
N LEU A 187 -4.86 -7.75 -6.73
CA LEU A 187 -6.00 -8.42 -6.14
C LEU A 187 -7.31 -7.77 -6.63
N ASN A 188 -8.33 -8.58 -6.89
CA ASN A 188 -9.63 -8.15 -7.41
C ASN A 188 -10.78 -8.79 -6.60
N ASP A 189 -10.71 -8.59 -5.28
CA ASP A 189 -11.34 -9.53 -4.35
C ASP A 189 -12.67 -9.02 -3.75
N MET A 190 -13.02 -7.75 -4.01
CA MET A 190 -14.07 -7.08 -3.24
C MET A 190 -15.33 -6.76 -4.03
N TYR A 191 -15.23 -6.32 -5.30
CA TYR A 191 -16.39 -6.06 -6.17
C TYR A 191 -16.00 -6.13 -7.64
N GLU A 192 -16.88 -6.70 -8.48
CA GLU A 192 -16.72 -6.58 -9.94
C GLU A 192 -17.21 -5.19 -10.40
N SER A 193 -16.37 -4.47 -11.16
CA SER A 193 -16.86 -3.27 -11.87
C SER A 193 -17.97 -3.67 -12.85
N THR A 194 -18.97 -2.79 -12.97
CA THR A 194 -20.14 -3.00 -13.84
C THR A 194 -19.77 -2.86 -15.31
N GLU A 195 -18.79 -2.03 -15.64
CA GLU A 195 -18.42 -1.69 -17.03
C GLU A 195 -17.09 -2.26 -17.48
N PHE A 196 -16.19 -2.61 -16.55
CA PHE A 196 -14.84 -3.06 -16.88
C PHE A 196 -14.45 -4.29 -16.06
N THR A 197 -13.67 -5.18 -16.66
CA THR A 197 -13.10 -6.35 -16.01
C THR A 197 -11.59 -6.29 -16.07
N LEU A 198 -10.92 -6.36 -14.93
CA LEU A 198 -9.48 -6.61 -14.89
C LEU A 198 -9.25 -8.10 -15.23
N LEU A 199 -8.56 -8.37 -16.34
CA LEU A 199 -8.34 -9.73 -16.82
C LEU A 199 -7.01 -10.31 -16.36
N ASN A 200 -5.97 -9.49 -16.38
CA ASN A 200 -4.64 -9.87 -15.96
C ASN A 200 -3.91 -8.66 -15.41
N SER A 201 -3.01 -8.92 -14.47
CA SER A 201 -2.11 -7.91 -13.95
C SER A 201 -0.78 -8.54 -13.55
N THR A 202 0.29 -7.78 -13.72
CA THR A 202 1.63 -8.24 -13.32
C THR A 202 2.42 -7.08 -12.75
N PHE A 203 3.13 -7.35 -11.66
CA PHE A 203 4.10 -6.43 -11.09
C PHE A 203 5.49 -6.70 -11.66
N THR A 204 6.23 -5.65 -11.98
CA THR A 204 7.62 -5.74 -12.43
C THR A 204 8.44 -4.65 -11.77
N ARG A 205 9.42 -5.05 -10.95
CA ARG A 205 10.39 -4.11 -10.38
C ARG A 205 11.40 -3.70 -11.44
N GLN A 206 11.71 -2.42 -11.50
CA GLN A 206 12.66 -1.79 -12.40
C GLN A 206 13.62 -0.91 -11.60
N LEU A 207 14.85 -0.75 -12.08
CA LEU A 207 15.80 0.23 -11.55
C LEU A 207 16.06 1.27 -12.64
N ILE A 208 15.70 2.53 -12.36
CA ILE A 208 15.72 3.61 -13.36
C ILE A 208 16.77 4.65 -12.98
N PHE A 209 17.61 5.04 -13.95
CA PHE A 209 18.55 6.14 -13.79
C PHE A 209 17.99 7.38 -14.49
N TYR A 210 17.83 8.46 -13.74
CA TYR A 210 17.32 9.74 -14.26
C TYR A 210 18.47 10.66 -14.64
N SER A 211 18.22 11.61 -15.55
CA SER A 211 19.27 12.55 -15.99
C SER A 211 19.73 13.52 -14.90
N CYS A 212 18.96 13.70 -13.82
CA CYS A 212 19.31 14.61 -12.72
C CYS A 212 20.44 14.07 -11.84
N CYS A 213 20.54 12.75 -11.72
CA CYS A 213 21.08 12.12 -10.53
C CYS A 213 21.78 10.79 -10.91
N PRO A 214 22.99 10.50 -10.40
CA PRO A 214 23.73 9.29 -10.75
C PRO A 214 23.16 8.02 -10.11
N GLU A 215 22.32 8.13 -9.08
CA GLU A 215 21.75 7.01 -8.34
C GLU A 215 20.60 6.33 -9.11
N GLY A 216 20.36 5.06 -8.77
CA GLY A 216 19.23 4.31 -9.29
C GLY A 216 17.98 4.56 -8.46
N TYR A 217 16.82 4.65 -9.11
CA TYR A 217 15.52 4.82 -8.47
C TYR A 217 14.66 3.58 -8.72
N PRO A 218 14.40 2.78 -7.67
CA PRO A 218 13.52 1.62 -7.76
C PRO A 218 12.09 2.05 -8.12
N ARG A 219 11.50 1.35 -9.09
CA ARG A 219 10.14 1.59 -9.58
C ARG A 219 9.42 0.27 -9.73
N LEU A 220 8.14 0.26 -9.40
CA LEU A 220 7.24 -0.86 -9.57
C LEU A 220 6.27 -0.57 -10.72
N ASP A 221 6.46 -1.25 -11.84
CA ASP A 221 5.58 -1.18 -13.01
C ASP A 221 4.46 -2.22 -12.86
N VAL A 222 3.21 -1.77 -12.89
CA VAL A 222 2.02 -2.62 -12.82
C VAL A 222 1.35 -2.64 -14.18
N SER A 223 1.54 -3.73 -14.92
CA SER A 223 0.88 -3.91 -16.21
C SER A 223 -0.52 -4.44 -15.99
N LEU A 224 -1.52 -3.80 -16.61
CA LEU A 224 -2.94 -4.14 -16.52
C LEU A 224 -3.49 -4.46 -17.91
N THR A 225 -4.23 -5.55 -18.02
CA THR A 225 -5.07 -5.85 -19.19
C THR A 225 -6.53 -5.84 -18.76
N ILE A 226 -7.31 -4.93 -19.33
CA ILE A 226 -8.70 -4.68 -18.97
C ILE A 226 -9.60 -4.94 -20.19
N GLU A 227 -10.80 -5.45 -19.97
CA GLU A 227 -11.84 -5.58 -20.99
C GLU A 227 -13.07 -4.75 -20.60
N LYS A 228 -13.65 -4.04 -21.57
CA LYS A 228 -14.93 -3.36 -21.38
C LYS A 228 -16.05 -4.40 -21.50
N LYS A 229 -16.92 -4.49 -20.49
CA LYS A 229 -18.13 -5.32 -20.50
C LYS A 229 -19.11 -4.73 -21.53
N ASN A 230 -19.72 -5.59 -22.34
CA ASN A 230 -20.70 -5.21 -23.36
C ASN A 230 -22.06 -4.87 -22.75
#